data_AF-A0A1W9LPC2-F1
#
_entry.id   AF-A0A1W9LPC2-F1
#
_cell.length_a   1.000
_cell.length_b   1.000
_cell.length_c   1.000
_cell.angle_alpha   90.00
_cell.angle_beta   90.00
_cell.angle_gamma   90.00
#
_symmetry.space_group_name_H-M   'P 1'
#
loop_
_entity.id
_entity.type
_entity.pdbx_description
1 polymer ?
#
loop_
_entity_poly.entity_id
_entity_poly.type
_entity_poly.pdbx_seq_one_letter_code
_entity_poly.pdbx_strand_id
1 'polypeptide(L)' 'MRRFHSYGPVDCSEHFCIPRKELIQNCTEQLAGNPEKCGHYFTVWAPRQTGKTWLMLQVKKEIENSYPDRFVIGIIGK' A
#
# COMPACT_ATOMS: atom_id res chain seq x y z
N MET A 1 2.36 5.05 24.99
CA MET A 1 2.41 6.18 24.03
C MET A 1 3.15 5.71 22.79
N ARG A 2 2.59 5.92 21.60
CA ARG A 2 3.24 5.54 20.33
C ARG A 2 4.52 6.37 20.11
N ARG A 3 5.50 5.82 19.39
CA ARG A 3 6.81 6.46 19.14
C ARG A 3 6.97 6.90 17.70
N PHE A 4 7.78 7.93 17.47
CA PHE A 4 8.15 8.33 16.12
C PHE A 4 9.11 7.29 15.52
N HIS A 5 8.90 6.95 14.24
CA HIS A 5 9.69 5.94 13.54
C HIS A 5 9.87 6.35 12.08
N SER A 6 11.13 6.46 11.65
CA SER A 6 11.51 6.88 10.30
C SER A 6 12.28 5.81 9.50
N TYR A 7 12.62 4.68 10.13
CA TYR A 7 13.45 3.63 9.54
C TYR A 7 12.60 2.49 8.97
N GLY A 8 12.00 2.70 7.80
CA GLY A 8 11.27 1.64 7.08
C GLY A 8 9.76 1.64 7.36
N PRO A 9 9.06 0.50 7.12
CA PRO A 9 7.62 0.41 7.30
C PRO A 9 7.17 0.72 8.73
N VAL A 10 6.07 1.46 8.86
CA VAL A 10 5.46 1.83 10.14
C VAL A 10 4.60 0.68 10.67
N ASP A 11 4.88 0.22 11.89
CA ASP A 11 3.96 -0.61 12.68
C ASP A 11 2.97 0.30 13.43
N CYS A 12 1.68 0.25 13.08
CA CYS A 12 0.69 1.12 13.69
C CYS A 12 0.30 0.73 15.12
N SER A 13 0.74 -0.42 15.63
CA SER A 13 0.59 -0.81 17.04
C SER A 13 1.61 -0.09 17.94
N GLU A 14 2.82 0.14 17.43
CA GLU A 14 3.94 0.72 18.20
C GLU A 14 4.28 2.17 17.81
N HIS A 15 4.11 2.53 16.55
CA HIS A 15 4.56 3.81 15.98
C HIS A 15 3.43 4.80 15.73
N PHE A 16 3.77 6.09 15.67
CA PHE A 16 2.85 7.11 15.15
C PHE A 16 2.50 6.77 13.70
N CYS A 17 1.21 6.55 13.46
CA CYS A 17 0.69 6.06 12.21
C CYS A 17 -0.53 6.88 11.79
N ILE A 18 -0.49 7.38 10.56
CA ILE A 18 -1.60 8.08 9.91
C ILE A 18 -2.22 7.09 8.91
N PRO A 19 -3.52 6.78 8.99
CA PRO A 19 -4.12 5.70 8.20
C PRO A 19 -4.08 5.87 6.68
N ARG A 20 -4.07 7.11 6.14
CA ARG A 20 -4.05 7.42 4.70
C ARG A 20 -5.09 6.62 3.87
N LYS A 21 -6.29 6.40 4.43
CA LYS A 21 -7.33 5.52 3.85
C LYS A 21 -7.65 5.84 2.39
N GLU A 22 -7.88 7.10 2.07
CA GLU A 22 -8.19 7.55 0.70
C GLU A 22 -7.07 7.24 -0.30
N LEU A 23 -5.81 7.50 0.09
CA LEU A 23 -4.66 7.21 -0.77
C LEU A 23 -4.50 5.69 -1.01
N ILE A 24 -4.72 4.88 0.02
CA ILE A 24 -4.69 3.40 -0.10
C ILE A 24 -5.79 2.95 -1.05
N GLN A 25 -7.02 3.42 -0.84
CA GLN A 25 -8.18 3.07 -1.67
C GLN A 25 -7.95 3.44 -3.14
N ASN A 26 -7.51 4.67 -3.41
CA ASN A 26 -7.23 5.12 -4.78
C ASN A 26 -6.15 4.26 -5.45
N CYS A 27 -5.08 3.90 -4.74
CA CYS A 27 -4.06 3.00 -5.28
C CYS A 27 -4.61 1.58 -5.54
N THR A 28 -5.42 1.05 -4.64
CA THR A 28 -6.07 -0.26 -4.78
C THR A 28 -6.98 -0.29 -6.01
N GLU A 29 -7.85 0.72 -6.17
CA GLU A 29 -8.78 0.82 -7.29
C GLU A 29 -8.05 0.95 -8.62
N GLN A 30 -6.95 1.71 -8.67
CA GLN A 30 -6.11 1.80 -9.87
C GLN A 30 -5.47 0.46 -10.22
N LEU A 31 -4.93 -0.29 -9.25
CA LEU A 31 -4.30 -1.60 -9.51
C LEU A 31 -5.31 -2.70 -9.87
N ALA A 32 -6.44 -2.77 -9.15
CA ALA A 32 -7.47 -3.78 -9.40
C ALA A 32 -8.25 -3.47 -10.68
N GLY A 33 -8.48 -2.18 -10.96
CA GLY A 33 -9.18 -1.68 -12.13
C GLY A 33 -10.55 -2.28 -12.34
N ASN A 34 -10.89 -2.49 -13.61
CA ASN A 34 -12.12 -3.19 -13.98
C ASN A 34 -11.83 -4.71 -14.08
N PRO A 35 -12.60 -5.55 -13.38
CA PRO A 35 -12.60 -7.01 -13.51
C PRO A 35 -12.41 -7.59 -14.91
N GLU A 36 -12.99 -6.97 -15.93
CA GLU A 36 -13.01 -7.47 -17.31
C GLU A 36 -12.01 -6.77 -18.23
N LYS A 37 -11.42 -5.64 -17.81
CA LYS A 37 -10.53 -4.80 -18.65
C LYS A 37 -9.14 -4.58 -18.07
N CYS A 38 -8.82 -5.25 -16.96
CA CYS A 38 -7.59 -5.12 -16.18
C CYS A 38 -7.46 -3.76 -15.45
N GLY A 39 -6.42 -3.66 -14.62
CA GLY A 39 -6.04 -2.44 -13.92
C GLY A 39 -4.97 -1.62 -14.62
N HIS A 40 -4.53 -0.58 -13.92
CA HIS A 40 -3.60 0.42 -14.39
C HIS A 40 -2.25 0.29 -13.68
N TYR A 41 -1.18 0.39 -14.46
CA TYR A 41 0.14 0.63 -13.91
C TYR A 41 0.28 2.13 -13.61
N PHE A 42 0.85 2.44 -12.45
CA PHE A 42 1.21 3.79 -12.09
C PHE A 42 2.53 3.82 -11.34
N THR A 43 3.13 5.00 -11.30
CA THR A 43 4.39 5.26 -10.61
C THR A 43 4.12 6.05 -9.34
N VAL A 44 4.60 5.55 -8.20
CA VAL A 44 4.59 6.30 -6.94
C VAL A 44 5.87 7.13 -6.84
N TRP A 45 5.75 8.45 -6.97
CA TRP A 45 6.89 9.37 -6.86
C TRP A 45 6.82 10.20 -5.58
N ALA A 46 7.90 10.16 -4.79
CA ALA A 46 8.09 11.00 -3.60
C ALA A 46 9.56 10.92 -3.12
N PRO A 47 10.04 11.90 -2.32
CA PRO A 47 11.36 11.87 -1.69
C PRO A 47 11.64 10.60 -0.86
N ARG A 48 12.90 10.35 -0.48
CA ARG A 48 13.24 9.22 0.41
C ARG A 48 12.51 9.34 1.76
N GLN A 49 12.25 8.20 2.40
CA GLN A 49 11.63 8.10 3.73
C GLN A 49 10.22 8.72 3.88
N THR A 50 9.49 8.91 2.78
CA THR A 50 8.09 9.41 2.80
C THR A 50 7.02 8.32 2.94
N GLY A 51 7.44 7.08 3.17
CA GLY A 51 6.53 5.94 3.38
C GLY A 51 5.97 5.31 2.10
N LYS A 52 6.62 5.49 0.94
CA LYS A 52 6.20 4.84 -0.33
C LYS A 52 6.08 3.31 -0.20
N THR A 53 7.11 2.67 0.35
CA THR A 53 7.09 1.21 0.59
C THR A 53 5.98 0.82 1.55
N TRP A 54 5.77 1.60 2.62
CA TRP A 54 4.69 1.35 3.57
C TRP A 54 3.30 1.45 2.93
N LEU A 55 3.09 2.46 2.07
CA LEU A 55 1.86 2.63 1.31
C LEU A 55 1.56 1.40 0.45
N MET A 56 2.54 0.93 -0.34
CA MET A 56 2.34 -0.25 -1.20
C MET A 56 2.10 -1.53 -0.40
N LEU A 57 2.68 -1.66 0.80
CA LEU A 57 2.38 -2.76 1.71
C LEU A 57 0.94 -2.70 2.24
N GLN A 58 0.38 -1.51 2.50
CA GLN A 58 -1.03 -1.40 2.88
C GLN A 58 -1.95 -1.70 1.70
N VAL A 59 -1.62 -1.21 0.49
CA VAL A 59 -2.37 -1.51 -0.74
C VAL A 59 -2.37 -3.02 -1.02
N LYS A 60 -1.24 -3.71 -0.83
CA LYS A 60 -1.19 -5.17 -0.91
C LYS A 60 -2.20 -5.82 0.05
N LYS A 61 -2.17 -5.44 1.34
CA LYS A 61 -3.10 -5.98 2.33
C LYS A 61 -4.56 -5.72 1.95
N GLU A 62 -4.84 -4.53 1.44
CA GLU A 62 -6.18 -4.14 1.00
C GLU A 62 -6.65 -4.99 -0.18
N ILE A 63 -5.79 -5.25 -1.16
CA ILE A 63 -6.11 -6.14 -2.29
C ILE A 63 -6.35 -7.57 -1.80
N GLU A 64 -5.49 -8.11 -0.92
CA GLU A 64 -5.65 -9.46 -0.37
C GLU A 64 -6.98 -9.64 0.40
N ASN A 65 -7.40 -8.60 1.13
CA ASN A 65 -8.65 -8.62 1.88
C ASN A 65 -9.88 -8.45 0.99
N SER A 66 -9.83 -7.51 0.04
CA SER A 66 -10.98 -7.13 -0.79
C SER A 66 -11.19 -8.04 -2.00
N TYR A 67 -10.15 -8.75 -2.44
CA TYR A 67 -10.18 -9.64 -3.61
C TYR A 67 -9.50 -10.98 -3.31
N PRO A 68 -10.06 -11.78 -2.38
CA PRO A 68 -9.48 -13.07 -2.00
C PRO A 68 -9.32 -13.97 -3.22
N ASP A 69 -8.15 -14.61 -3.33
CA ASP A 69 -7.78 -15.58 -4.37
C ASP A 69 -7.84 -15.07 -5.83
N ARG A 70 -8.07 -13.77 -6.05
CA ARG A 70 -8.21 -13.18 -7.38
C ARG A 70 -6.87 -12.78 -8.00
N PHE A 71 -5.92 -12.35 -7.17
CA PHE A 71 -4.66 -11.78 -7.62
C PHE A 71 -3.48 -12.53 -7.03
N VAL A 72 -2.45 -12.76 -7.87
CA VAL A 72 -1.12 -13.15 -7.43
C VAL A 72 -0.30 -11.87 -7.28
N ILE A 73 0.15 -11.56 -6.06
CA ILE A 73 0.88 -10.32 -5.76
C ILE A 73 2.37 -10.63 -5.58
N GLY A 74 3.20 -10.03 -6.41
CA GLY A 74 4.66 -10.05 -6.27
C GLY A 74 5.21 -8.71 -5.78
N ILE A 75 6.08 -8.73 -4.77
CA ILE A 75 6.91 -7.59 -4.40
C ILE A 75 8.36 -7.94 -4.74
N ILE A 76 8.94 -7.19 -5.67
CA ILE A 76 10.32 -7.39 -6.12
C ILE A 76 11.19 -6.34 -5.43
N GLY A 77 12.21 -6.80 -4.68
CA GLY A 77 13.14 -5.96 -3.95
C GLY A 77 13.03 -6.14 -2.43
N LYS A 78 13.95 -6.94 -1.90
CA LYS A 78 14.70 -6.64 -0.68
C LYS A 78 16.16 -6.52 -1.07
#